data_AF-A0A3M9XQB4-F1
#
_entry.id   AF-A0A3M9XQB4-F1
#
_cell.length_a   1.000
_cell.length_b   1.000
_cell.length_c   1.000
_cell.angle_alpha   90.00
_cell.angle_beta   90.00
_cell.angle_gamma   90.00
#
_symmetry.space_group_name_H-M   'P 1'
#
loop_
_entity.id
_entity.type
_entity.pdbx_description
1 polymer ?
#
loop_
_entity_poly.entity_id
_entity_poly.type
_entity_poly.pdbx_seq_one_letter_code
_entity_poly.pdbx_strand_id
1 'polypeptide(L)'
;MKALFSATAVFIALSLSSSALAQVPSFPKDEPYAKARKALLKKGWKPVHAPEAGFVCQKGDPRCEGRPETVSCAGTGNANCVFRWKRKDVVIDVNTVGETKPVVTDVACHSGCR
;
A
#
# COMPACT_ATOMS: atom_id res chain seq x y z
N MET A 1 47.00 25.56 43.62
CA MET A 1 45.63 25.48 43.06
C MET A 1 45.75 25.55 41.54
N LYS A 2 45.64 24.43 40.82
CA LYS A 2 45.63 24.39 39.35
C LYS A 2 44.29 23.80 38.93
N ALA A 3 43.39 24.64 38.43
CA ALA A 3 42.11 24.21 37.89
C ALA A 3 42.36 23.60 36.50
N LEU A 4 42.08 22.31 36.36
CA LEU A 4 42.06 21.61 35.08
C LEU A 4 40.67 21.83 34.47
N PHE A 5 40.61 22.60 33.38
CA PHE A 5 39.38 22.80 32.62
C PHE A 5 39.08 21.57 31.76
N SER A 6 37.84 21.10 31.91
CA SER A 6 37.22 19.97 31.22
C SER A 6 37.01 20.27 29.74
N ALA A 7 37.26 19.30 28.86
CA ALA A 7 36.88 19.37 27.44
C ALA A 7 36.17 18.06 27.06
N THR A 8 34.88 17.98 27.36
CA THR A 8 34.00 16.90 26.88
C THR A 8 33.63 17.19 25.42
N ALA A 9 34.18 16.42 24.48
CA ALA A 9 33.83 16.50 23.07
C ALA A 9 32.42 15.91 22.85
N VAL A 10 31.45 16.76 22.52
CA VAL A 10 30.10 16.35 22.15
C VAL A 10 30.09 15.95 20.67
N PHE A 11 30.08 14.65 20.39
CA PHE A 11 29.86 14.11 19.05
C PHE A 11 28.38 14.20 18.69
N ILE A 12 28.00 15.20 17.89
CA ILE A 12 26.66 15.33 17.33
C ILE A 12 26.54 14.36 16.15
N ALA A 13 25.95 13.19 16.39
CA ALA A 13 25.59 12.25 15.32
C ALA A 13 24.39 12.80 14.55
N LEU A 14 24.64 13.40 13.37
CA LEU A 14 23.58 13.71 12.41
C LEU A 14 22.98 12.41 11.88
N SER A 15 21.84 12.01 12.46
CA SER A 15 21.01 10.93 11.93
C SER A 15 20.33 11.39 10.64
N LEU A 16 20.93 11.05 9.50
CA LEU A 16 20.28 11.16 8.19
C LEU A 16 19.09 10.20 8.15
N SER A 17 17.93 10.69 8.59
CA SER A 17 16.65 10.04 8.38
C SER A 17 16.36 10.08 6.89
N SER A 18 16.77 9.04 6.17
CA SER A 18 16.36 8.83 4.78
C SER A 18 14.86 8.59 4.76
N SER A 19 14.10 9.66 4.55
CA SER A 19 12.70 9.60 4.14
C SER A 19 12.64 9.03 2.74
N ALA A 20 12.86 7.72 2.60
CA ALA A 20 12.50 7.01 1.38
C ALA A 20 10.98 7.17 1.22
N LEU A 21 10.60 8.12 0.37
CA LEU A 21 9.25 8.30 -0.16
C LEU A 21 8.77 6.92 -0.62
N ALA A 22 7.57 6.53 -0.23
CA ALA A 22 7.00 5.31 -0.76
C ALA A 22 6.59 5.58 -2.21
N GLN A 23 7.52 5.32 -3.14
CA GLN A 23 7.24 5.37 -4.56
C GLN A 23 6.05 4.46 -4.88
N VAL A 24 5.13 4.96 -5.71
CA VAL A 24 3.98 4.18 -6.18
C VAL A 24 4.52 2.94 -6.90
N PRO A 25 4.18 1.73 -6.46
CA PRO A 25 4.68 0.52 -7.07
C PRO A 25 4.06 0.34 -8.46
N SER A 26 4.88 -0.02 -9.43
CA SER A 26 4.41 -0.50 -10.73
C SER A 26 4.35 -2.03 -10.74
N PHE A 27 3.42 -2.58 -11.51
CA PHE A 27 3.32 -4.01 -11.79
C PHE A 27 3.45 -4.26 -13.29
N PRO A 28 3.95 -5.44 -13.71
CA PRO A 28 3.84 -5.85 -15.10
C PRO A 28 2.40 -5.78 -15.58
N LYS A 29 2.22 -5.57 -16.90
CA LYS A 29 0.91 -5.65 -17.52
C LYS A 29 0.26 -7.01 -17.20
N ASP A 30 -1.02 -6.97 -16.84
CA ASP A 30 -1.84 -8.13 -16.50
C ASP A 30 -1.29 -8.98 -15.32
N GLU A 31 -0.49 -8.37 -14.43
CA GLU A 31 0.01 -9.05 -13.22
C GLU A 31 -1.19 -9.55 -12.38
N PRO A 32 -1.25 -10.86 -12.04
CA PRO A 32 -2.31 -11.37 -11.19
C PRO A 32 -2.33 -10.66 -9.84
N TYR A 33 -3.50 -10.19 -9.40
CA TYR A 33 -3.63 -9.42 -8.17
C TYR A 33 -3.12 -10.19 -6.94
N ALA A 34 -3.30 -11.51 -6.90
CA ALA A 34 -2.76 -12.34 -5.83
C ALA A 34 -1.22 -12.23 -5.69
N LYS A 35 -0.50 -12.03 -6.80
CA LYS A 35 0.95 -11.85 -6.82
C LYS A 35 1.32 -10.41 -6.45
N ALA A 36 0.59 -9.42 -6.97
CA ALA A 36 0.73 -8.02 -6.59
C ALA A 36 0.53 -7.80 -5.07
N ARG A 37 -0.53 -8.38 -4.50
CA ARG A 37 -0.83 -8.39 -3.06
C ARG A 37 0.31 -8.94 -2.22
N LYS A 38 0.86 -10.10 -2.60
CA LYS A 38 2.03 -10.70 -1.91
C LYS A 38 3.24 -9.75 -1.95
N ALA A 39 3.47 -9.11 -3.10
CA ALA A 39 4.57 -8.15 -3.24
C ALA A 39 4.37 -6.90 -2.38
N LEU A 40 3.15 -6.36 -2.29
CA LEU A 40 2.81 -5.22 -1.44
C LEU A 40 3.05 -5.53 0.04
N LEU A 41 2.51 -6.65 0.52
CA LEU A 41 2.73 -7.12 1.90
C LEU A 41 4.22 -7.28 2.22
N LYS A 42 4.98 -7.94 1.33
CA LYS A 42 6.44 -8.12 1.48
C LYS A 42 7.20 -6.79 1.54
N LYS A 43 6.74 -5.77 0.81
CA LYS A 43 7.32 -4.42 0.79
C LYS A 43 6.84 -3.52 1.93
N GLY A 44 6.07 -4.06 2.89
CA GLY A 44 5.60 -3.34 4.07
C GLY A 44 4.39 -2.43 3.81
N TRP A 45 3.69 -2.62 2.70
CA TRP A 45 2.37 -2.01 2.51
C TRP A 45 1.35 -2.76 3.36
N LYS A 46 0.47 -2.00 4.01
CA LYS A 46 -0.59 -2.50 4.86
C LYS A 46 -1.94 -2.33 4.15
N PRO A 47 -2.83 -3.32 4.24
CA PRO A 47 -4.19 -3.18 3.73
C PRO A 47 -4.92 -2.09 4.52
N VAL A 48 -5.74 -1.29 3.83
CA VAL A 48 -6.59 -0.27 4.45
C VAL A 48 -8.03 -0.73 4.40
N HIS A 49 -8.64 -0.91 5.56
CA HIS A 49 -10.06 -1.23 5.64
C HIS A 49 -10.89 0.06 5.59
N ALA A 50 -11.34 0.40 4.38
CA ALA A 50 -12.18 1.57 4.11
C ALA A 50 -13.10 1.27 2.90
N PRO A 51 -14.09 0.37 3.05
CA PRO A 51 -15.03 0.08 1.98
C PRO A 51 -15.84 1.32 1.61
N GLU A 52 -16.22 1.42 0.33
CA GLU A 52 -17.20 2.42 -0.12
C GLU A 52 -18.54 2.23 0.58
N ALA A 53 -19.29 3.33 0.74
CA ALA A 53 -20.59 3.28 1.40
C ALA A 53 -21.53 2.33 0.66
N GLY A 54 -22.10 1.36 1.40
CA GLY A 54 -23.00 0.34 0.84
C GLY A 54 -22.30 -0.83 0.15
N PHE A 55 -20.96 -0.83 0.04
CA PHE A 55 -20.24 -2.00 -0.44
C PHE A 55 -20.21 -3.10 0.62
N VAL A 56 -20.69 -4.29 0.23
CA VAL A 56 -20.59 -5.52 1.02
C VAL A 56 -20.04 -6.61 0.11
N CYS A 57 -18.91 -7.19 0.50
CA CYS A 57 -18.37 -8.37 -0.17
C CYS A 57 -19.38 -9.53 -0.07
N GLN A 58 -19.83 -10.04 -1.22
CA GLN A 58 -20.74 -11.18 -1.24
C GLN A 58 -20.02 -12.43 -0.73
N LYS A 59 -20.73 -13.25 0.05
CA LYS A 59 -20.17 -14.48 0.61
C LYS A 59 -19.72 -15.41 -0.54
N GLY A 60 -18.47 -15.86 -0.49
CA GLY A 60 -17.88 -16.73 -1.51
C GLY A 60 -17.30 -16.01 -2.73
N ASP A 61 -17.31 -14.66 -2.76
CA ASP A 61 -16.61 -13.92 -3.81
C ASP A 61 -15.08 -13.92 -3.55
N PRO A 62 -14.29 -14.66 -4.35
CA PRO A 62 -12.85 -14.82 -4.10
C PRO A 62 -12.05 -13.53 -4.31
N ARG A 63 -12.65 -12.52 -4.94
CA ARG A 63 -12.03 -11.22 -5.20
C ARG A 63 -11.95 -10.36 -3.95
N CYS A 64 -12.87 -10.51 -3.01
CA CYS A 64 -12.95 -9.66 -1.81
C CYS A 64 -12.93 -10.43 -0.48
N GLU A 65 -13.24 -11.74 -0.48
CA GLU A 65 -13.25 -12.53 0.74
C GLU A 65 -11.87 -12.60 1.41
N GLY A 66 -11.81 -12.27 2.70
CA GLY A 66 -10.57 -12.25 3.48
C GLY A 66 -9.58 -11.13 3.08
N ARG A 67 -10.06 -10.10 2.35
CA ARG A 67 -9.23 -9.00 1.84
C ARG A 67 -9.68 -7.67 2.45
N PRO A 68 -9.13 -7.29 3.61
CA PRO A 68 -9.49 -6.03 4.26
C PRO A 68 -9.16 -4.81 3.41
N GLU A 69 -8.25 -4.91 2.44
CA GLU A 69 -7.94 -3.86 1.49
C GLU A 69 -9.05 -3.56 0.46
N THR A 70 -10.09 -4.38 0.37
CA THR A 70 -11.14 -4.20 -0.65
C THR A 70 -11.97 -2.95 -0.35
N VAL A 71 -11.96 -2.01 -1.30
CA VAL A 71 -12.77 -0.78 -1.25
C VAL A 71 -14.13 -1.02 -1.91
N SER A 72 -14.10 -1.56 -3.12
CA SER A 72 -15.29 -1.91 -3.90
C SER A 72 -14.97 -2.97 -4.96
N CYS A 73 -15.99 -3.71 -5.38
CA CYS A 73 -15.95 -4.63 -6.50
C CYS A 73 -17.27 -4.54 -7.28
N ALA A 74 -17.19 -4.48 -8.60
CA ALA A 74 -18.34 -4.51 -9.50
C ALA A 74 -18.80 -5.95 -9.72
N GLY A 75 -20.10 -6.19 -9.61
CA GLY A 75 -20.73 -7.51 -9.82
C GLY A 75 -21.12 -7.83 -11.27
N THR A 76 -20.89 -6.92 -12.22
CA THR A 76 -21.19 -7.12 -13.64
C THR A 76 -20.10 -6.50 -14.54
N GLY A 77 -20.02 -6.95 -15.79
CA GLY A 77 -19.09 -6.43 -16.79
C GLY A 77 -17.66 -6.92 -16.59
N ASN A 78 -16.70 -5.99 -16.50
CA ASN A 78 -15.27 -6.31 -16.38
C ASN A 78 -14.84 -6.78 -14.98
N ALA A 79 -15.78 -6.91 -14.04
CA ALA A 79 -15.51 -7.42 -12.70
C ALA A 79 -14.45 -6.57 -11.96
N ASN A 80 -14.51 -5.25 -12.12
CA ASN A 80 -13.50 -4.35 -11.57
C ASN A 80 -13.47 -4.42 -10.05
N CYS A 81 -12.28 -4.35 -9.45
CA CYS A 81 -12.14 -4.14 -8.01
C CYS A 81 -11.10 -3.05 -7.73
N VAL A 82 -11.31 -2.35 -6.61
CA VAL A 82 -10.40 -1.36 -6.05
C VAL A 82 -9.87 -1.88 -4.72
N PHE A 83 -8.55 -1.92 -4.58
CA PHE A 83 -7.89 -2.38 -3.35
C PHE A 83 -6.96 -1.30 -2.79
N ARG A 84 -7.17 -0.88 -1.54
CA ARG A 84 -6.45 0.24 -0.92
C ARG A 84 -5.33 -0.21 0.00
N TRP A 85 -4.18 0.42 -0.18
CA TRP A 85 -2.95 0.10 0.52
C TRP A 85 -2.30 1.35 1.08
N LYS A 86 -1.68 1.23 2.26
CA LYS A 86 -0.93 2.31 2.91
C LYS A 86 0.49 1.88 3.26
N ARG A 87 1.46 2.77 3.03
CA ARG A 87 2.83 2.63 3.54
C ARG A 87 3.36 4.00 3.92
N LYS A 88 3.70 4.17 5.20
CA LYS A 88 3.99 5.49 5.80
C LYS A 88 2.82 6.45 5.51
N ASP A 89 3.08 7.60 4.91
CA ASP A 89 2.08 8.63 4.58
C ASP A 89 1.51 8.50 3.17
N VAL A 90 1.88 7.46 2.42
CA VAL A 90 1.41 7.22 1.05
C VAL A 90 0.28 6.19 1.06
N VAL A 91 -0.81 6.53 0.36
CA VAL A 91 -1.95 5.66 0.10
C VAL A 91 -2.12 5.51 -1.41
N ILE A 92 -2.29 4.27 -1.86
CA ILE A 92 -2.52 3.92 -3.26
C ILE A 92 -3.76 3.05 -3.37
N ASP A 93 -4.38 3.10 -4.55
CA ASP A 93 -5.43 2.19 -4.97
C ASP A 93 -4.90 1.31 -6.11
N VAL A 94 -5.03 0.00 -5.95
CA VAL A 94 -4.71 -0.99 -6.98
C VAL A 94 -6.02 -1.37 -7.66
N ASN A 95 -6.13 -1.03 -8.94
CA ASN A 95 -7.29 -1.31 -9.77
C ASN A 95 -7.09 -2.62 -10.51
N THR A 96 -8.12 -3.45 -10.57
CA THR A 96 -8.06 -4.75 -11.25
C THR A 96 -9.29 -5.03 -12.09
N VAL A 97 -9.17 -5.91 -13.08
CA VAL A 97 -10.28 -6.50 -13.85
C VAL A 97 -10.25 -8.03 -13.76
N GLY A 98 -11.42 -8.67 -13.80
CA GLY A 98 -11.57 -10.12 -13.90
C GLY A 98 -12.25 -10.80 -12.70
N GLU A 99 -13.10 -11.79 -12.96
CA GLU A 99 -13.94 -12.47 -11.95
C GLU A 99 -13.15 -13.45 -11.07
N THR A 100 -12.45 -14.40 -11.68
CA THR A 100 -11.79 -15.50 -10.93
C THR A 100 -10.28 -15.31 -10.78
N LYS A 101 -9.67 -14.58 -11.71
CA LYS A 101 -8.23 -14.29 -11.74
C LYS A 101 -8.02 -12.81 -12.04
N PRO A 102 -8.36 -11.91 -11.10
CA PRO A 102 -8.22 -10.48 -11.33
C PRO A 102 -6.77 -10.12 -11.60
N VAL A 103 -6.56 -9.30 -12.62
CA VAL A 103 -5.24 -8.77 -13.00
C VAL A 103 -5.19 -7.27 -12.76
N VAL A 104 -4.02 -6.75 -12.39
CA VAL A 104 -3.81 -5.32 -12.17
C VAL A 104 -3.90 -4.57 -13.50
N THR A 105 -4.73 -3.54 -13.54
CA THR A 105 -4.84 -2.62 -14.68
C THR A 105 -4.11 -1.32 -14.42
N ASP A 106 -4.13 -0.84 -13.18
CA ASP A 106 -3.51 0.43 -12.79
C ASP A 106 -3.20 0.47 -11.28
N VAL A 107 -2.25 1.33 -10.91
CA VAL A 107 -2.00 1.73 -9.53
C VAL A 107 -2.13 3.24 -9.43
N ALA A 108 -3.27 3.69 -8.90
CA ALA A 108 -3.57 5.10 -8.75
C ALA A 108 -3.02 5.64 -7.43
N CYS A 109 -2.52 6.87 -7.47
CA CYS A 109 -2.30 7.61 -6.23
C CYS A 109 -3.64 7.95 -5.59
N HIS A 110 -3.81 7.57 -4.32
CA HIS A 110 -4.94 8.04 -3.53
C HIS A 110 -4.57 9.27 -2.70
N SER A 111 -3.46 9.22 -1.97
CA SER A 111 -2.93 10.38 -1.24
C SER A 111 -1.45 10.24 -0.89
N GLY A 112 -0.78 11.38 -0.67
CA GLY A 112 0.60 11.42 -0.18
C GLY A 112 1.69 11.04 -1.19
N CYS A 113 1.34 10.70 -2.44
CA CYS A 113 2.31 10.50 -3.50
C CYS A 113 2.89 11.86 -3.92
N ARG A 114 4.21 11.92 -4.10
CA ARG A 114 4.95 13.09 -4.58
C ARG A 114 5.88 12.68 -5.70
#